data_AF-K1YY03-F1
#
_entry.id   AF-K1YY03-F1
#
_cell.length_a   1.000
_cell.length_b   1.000
_cell.length_c   1.000
_cell.angle_alpha   90.00
_cell.angle_beta   90.00
_cell.angle_gamma   90.00
#
_symmetry.space_group_name_H-M   'P 1'
#
loop_
_entity.id
_entity.type
_entity.pdbx_description
1 polymer ?
#
loop_
_entity_poly.entity_id
_entity_poly.type
_entity_poly.pdbx_seq_one_letter_code
_entity_poly.pdbx_strand_id
1 'polypeptide(L)'
;MLISSPEKLALVKKHREAPAIEELIETYFSDVDIVLTEGFKKSGMPKIEVNRQERSATLLCRGEVTDPTLIAVASDAPLELDVPVLGLNDPEAVADFIEKTFLQ
;
A
#
# COMPACT_ATOMS: atom_id res chain seq x y z
N MET A 1 -14.60 -17.98 12.44
CA MET A 1 -15.86 -18.18 11.69
C MET A 1 -15.50 -18.30 10.22
N LEU A 2 -16.08 -19.28 9.53
CA LEU A 2 -15.89 -19.48 8.10
C LEU A 2 -17.28 -19.54 7.45
N ILE A 3 -17.48 -18.77 6.39
CA ILE A 3 -18.69 -18.78 5.56
C ILE A 3 -18.24 -19.15 4.14
N SER A 4 -18.92 -20.10 3.50
CA SER A 4 -18.59 -20.58 2.16
C SER A 4 -19.85 -20.65 1.28
N SER A 5 -19.70 -20.28 0.02
CA SER A 5 -20.67 -20.43 -1.06
C SER A 5 -19.94 -20.91 -2.33
N PRO A 6 -20.66 -21.30 -3.40
CA PRO A 6 -20.03 -21.68 -4.66
C PRO A 6 -19.14 -20.60 -5.29
N GLU A 7 -19.39 -19.32 -4.99
CA GLU A 7 -18.67 -18.20 -5.60
C GLU A 7 -17.68 -17.51 -4.65
N LYS A 8 -17.84 -17.65 -3.33
CA LYS A 8 -17.14 -16.80 -2.35
C LYS A 8 -16.85 -17.52 -1.04
N LEU A 9 -15.76 -17.11 -0.41
CA LEU A 9 -15.37 -17.54 0.93
C LEU A 9 -15.10 -16.29 1.79
N ALA A 10 -15.60 -16.30 3.03
CA ALA A 10 -15.30 -15.28 4.03
C ALA A 10 -14.77 -15.92 5.31
N LEU A 11 -13.60 -15.46 5.76
CA LEU A 11 -12.90 -15.97 6.94
C LEU A 11 -12.75 -14.84 7.97
N VAL A 12 -13.24 -15.09 9.19
CA VAL A 12 -13.07 -14.19 10.34
C VAL A 12 -12.34 -14.92 11.45
N LYS A 13 -11.14 -14.44 11.79
CA LYS A 13 -10.36 -14.94 12.94
C LYS A 13 -10.23 -13.86 14.01
N LYS A 14 -10.32 -14.29 15.27
CA LYS A 14 -9.97 -13.44 16.40
C LYS A 14 -8.49 -13.62 16.66
N HIS A 15 -7.77 -12.52 16.75
CA HIS A 15 -6.37 -12.52 17.15
C HIS A 15 -6.24 -12.00 18.58
N ARG A 16 -5.28 -12.54 19.34
CA ARG A 16 -4.93 -12.02 20.67
C ARG A 16 -4.14 -10.70 20.53
N GLU A 17 -3.26 -10.65 19.52
CA GLU A 17 -2.45 -9.50 19.12
C GLU A 17 -2.54 -9.35 17.61
N ALA A 18 -2.40 -8.13 17.09
CA ALA A 18 -2.45 -7.92 15.65
C ALA A 18 -1.26 -8.61 14.96
N PRO A 19 -1.49 -9.54 14.02
CA PRO A 19 -0.39 -10.20 13.31
C PRO A 19 0.35 -9.21 12.40
N ALA A 20 1.60 -9.54 12.10
CA ALA A 20 2.36 -8.81 11.09
C ALA A 20 1.69 -8.96 9.71
N ILE A 21 1.84 -7.97 8.84
CA ILE A 21 1.19 -8.02 7.52
C ILE A 21 1.79 -9.13 6.66
N GLU A 22 3.08 -9.39 6.83
CA GLU A 22 3.83 -10.45 6.17
C GLU A 22 3.25 -11.83 6.51
N GLU A 23 2.92 -12.07 7.79
CA GLU A 23 2.28 -13.32 8.23
C GLU A 23 0.89 -13.51 7.61
N LEU A 24 0.11 -12.42 7.49
CA LEU A 24 -1.19 -12.46 6.85
C LEU A 24 -1.09 -12.79 5.35
N ILE A 25 -0.11 -12.17 4.65
CA ILE A 25 0.14 -12.41 3.22
C ILE A 25 0.52 -13.87 2.99
N GLU A 26 1.51 -14.39 3.72
CA GLU A 26 1.96 -15.77 3.59
C GLU A 26 0.85 -16.79 3.88
N THR A 27 0.00 -16.50 4.87
CA THR A 27 -1.05 -17.43 5.30
C THR A 27 -2.23 -17.49 4.33
N TYR A 28 -2.62 -16.37 3.72
CA TYR A 28 -3.91 -16.26 3.02
C TYR A 28 -3.85 -15.88 1.55
N PHE A 29 -2.71 -15.38 1.06
CA PHE A 29 -2.61 -14.75 -0.26
C PHE A 29 -1.43 -15.30 -1.07
N SER A 30 -1.17 -16.60 -0.99
CA SER A 30 -0.11 -17.27 -1.76
C SER A 30 -0.49 -17.58 -3.21
N ASP A 31 -1.73 -17.31 -3.59
CA ASP A 31 -2.35 -17.64 -4.88
C ASP A 31 -2.68 -16.39 -5.72
N VAL A 32 -2.09 -15.23 -5.41
CA VAL A 32 -2.28 -13.97 -6.13
C VAL A 32 -0.94 -13.35 -6.52
N ASP A 33 -0.94 -12.56 -7.60
CA ASP A 33 0.27 -11.88 -8.08
C ASP A 33 0.58 -10.60 -7.28
N ILE A 34 -0.45 -9.89 -6.79
CA ILE A 34 -0.33 -8.67 -5.99
C ILE A 34 -1.32 -8.67 -4.83
N VAL A 35 -0.84 -8.19 -3.67
CA VAL A 35 -1.67 -7.79 -2.52
C VAL A 35 -1.53 -6.29 -2.30
N LEU A 36 -2.63 -5.53 -2.45
CA LEU A 36 -2.68 -4.12 -2.09
C LEU A 36 -3.15 -3.98 -0.64
N THR A 37 -2.39 -3.23 0.17
CA THR A 37 -2.74 -2.98 1.57
C THR A 37 -2.97 -1.48 1.78
N GLU A 38 -4.06 -1.15 2.47
CA GLU A 38 -4.32 0.22 2.92
C GLU A 38 -3.97 0.34 4.40
N GLY A 39 -3.10 1.30 4.74
CA GLY A 39 -2.61 1.48 6.11
C GLY A 39 -1.22 0.88 6.29
N PHE A 40 -0.99 0.17 7.41
CA PHE A 40 0.31 -0.45 7.76
C PHE A 40 1.51 0.47 7.53
N LYS A 41 1.38 1.76 7.88
CA LYS A 41 2.39 2.80 7.60
C LYS A 41 3.80 2.46 8.10
N LYS A 42 3.87 1.68 9.18
CA LYS A 42 5.12 1.23 9.82
C LYS A 42 5.60 -0.16 9.36
N SER A 43 4.93 -0.79 8.41
CA SER A 43 5.38 -2.07 7.85
C SER A 43 6.64 -1.89 7.02
N GLY A 44 7.40 -2.98 6.84
CA GLY A 44 8.57 -3.04 5.99
C GLY A 44 8.25 -3.21 4.50
N MET A 45 6.97 -3.19 4.13
CA MET A 45 6.52 -3.43 2.76
C MET A 45 6.68 -2.18 1.89
N PRO A 46 6.97 -2.33 0.58
CA PRO A 46 6.96 -1.22 -0.37
C PRO A 46 5.65 -0.45 -0.32
N LYS A 47 5.72 0.89 -0.29
CA LYS A 47 4.53 1.73 -0.15
C LYS A 47 4.53 2.94 -1.07
N ILE A 48 3.34 3.29 -1.53
CA ILE A 48 3.05 4.55 -2.20
C ILE A 48 2.36 5.46 -1.18
N GLU A 49 2.96 6.61 -0.87
CA GLU A 49 2.31 7.57 0.02
C GLU A 49 1.31 8.42 -0.76
N VAL A 50 0.06 8.45 -0.30
CA VAL A 50 -0.98 9.31 -0.88
C VAL A 50 -1.04 10.61 -0.08
N ASN A 51 -0.74 11.73 -0.72
CA ASN A 51 -0.71 13.05 -0.11
C ASN A 51 -1.70 14.00 -0.82
N ARG A 52 -2.56 14.67 -0.03
CA ARG A 52 -3.33 15.83 -0.48
C ARG A 52 -2.82 17.05 0.27
N GLN A 53 -2.41 18.09 -0.45
CA GLN A 53 -1.88 19.31 0.15
C GLN A 53 -2.87 19.96 1.12
N GLU A 54 -4.16 19.93 0.81
CA GLU A 54 -5.23 20.44 1.69
C GLU A 54 -5.33 19.72 3.03
N ARG A 55 -4.88 18.45 3.09
CA ARG A 55 -4.99 17.60 4.27
C ARG A 55 -3.71 17.59 5.10
N SER A 56 -2.56 17.56 4.45
CA SER A 56 -1.25 17.60 5.11
C SER A 56 -0.22 18.26 4.21
N ALA A 57 0.41 19.32 4.73
CA ALA A 57 1.54 19.99 4.07
C ALA A 57 2.84 19.16 4.15
N THR A 58 2.93 18.22 5.10
CA THR A 58 4.12 17.42 5.34
C THR A 58 3.86 15.97 4.98
N LEU A 59 4.81 15.35 4.27
CA LEU A 59 4.81 13.92 3.99
C LEU A 59 5.19 13.12 5.23
N LEU A 60 4.63 11.94 5.38
CA LEU A 60 4.99 11.01 6.44
C LEU A 60 6.39 10.43 6.18
N CYS A 61 6.62 9.89 4.98
CA CYS A 61 7.80 9.09 4.65
C CYS A 61 9.04 9.91 4.27
N ARG A 62 8.89 11.23 4.08
CA ARG A 62 9.98 12.18 3.80
C ARG A 62 9.85 13.49 4.59
N GLY A 63 9.03 13.51 5.63
CA GLY A 63 8.86 14.67 6.51
C GLY A 63 8.91 14.28 7.98
N GLU A 64 8.14 13.28 8.41
CA GLU A 64 8.20 12.80 9.81
C GLU A 64 9.32 11.77 10.03
N VAL A 65 9.53 10.87 9.07
CA VAL A 65 10.55 9.84 9.09
C VAL A 65 11.16 9.71 7.70
N THR A 66 12.40 9.24 7.60
CA THR A 66 12.99 8.81 6.32
C THR A 66 12.73 7.32 6.14
N ASP A 67 11.62 6.97 5.49
CA ASP A 67 11.23 5.56 5.30
C ASP A 67 11.85 4.96 4.02
N PRO A 68 12.77 3.98 4.11
CA PRO A 68 13.42 3.40 2.95
C PRO A 68 12.48 2.57 2.06
N THR A 69 11.28 2.23 2.55
CA THR A 69 10.29 1.41 1.82
C THR A 69 9.37 2.24 0.92
N LEU A 70 9.47 3.58 0.97
CA LEU A 70 8.74 4.46 0.07
C LEU A 70 9.24 4.29 -1.36
N ILE A 71 8.34 3.93 -2.28
CA ILE A 71 8.68 3.73 -3.70
C ILE A 71 8.12 4.83 -4.61
N ALA A 72 7.08 5.54 -4.20
CA ALA A 72 6.50 6.68 -4.91
C ALA A 72 5.60 7.51 -3.97
N VAL A 73 5.25 8.72 -4.40
CA VAL A 73 4.22 9.55 -3.76
C VAL A 73 3.16 9.90 -4.80
N ALA A 74 1.89 9.69 -4.49
CA ALA A 74 0.77 10.22 -5.27
C ALA A 74 0.32 11.54 -4.64
N SER A 75 0.49 12.67 -5.32
CA SER A 75 0.17 14.00 -4.79
C SER A 75 -0.57 14.92 -5.78
N ASP A 76 -1.34 15.85 -5.24
CA ASP A 76 -1.97 16.97 -5.97
C ASP A 76 -1.10 18.24 -5.96
N ALA A 77 0.05 18.21 -5.27
CA ALA A 77 1.04 19.28 -5.25
C ALA A 77 2.34 18.86 -5.98
N PRO A 78 3.06 19.82 -6.57
CA PRO A 78 4.42 19.57 -7.04
C PRO A 78 5.34 19.34 -5.84
N LEU A 79 6.04 18.20 -5.82
CA LEU A 79 6.98 17.81 -4.78
C LEU A 79 8.33 17.47 -5.41
N GLU A 80 9.42 17.89 -4.77
CA GLU A 80 10.78 17.50 -5.16
C GLU A 80 11.26 16.38 -4.22
N LEU A 81 11.27 15.14 -4.71
CA LEU A 81 11.59 13.95 -3.92
C LEU A 81 12.61 13.05 -4.64
N ASP A 82 13.19 12.13 -3.87
CA ASP A 82 14.08 11.06 -4.33
C ASP A 82 13.33 9.87 -4.97
N VAL A 83 12.00 9.91 -4.97
CA VAL A 83 11.10 8.91 -5.55
C VAL A 83 10.13 9.56 -6.55
N PRO A 84 9.56 8.80 -7.50
CA PRO A 84 8.56 9.32 -8.42
C PRO A 84 7.37 9.98 -7.72
N VAL A 85 6.94 11.13 -8.24
CA VAL A 85 5.70 11.80 -7.84
C VAL A 85 4.65 11.57 -8.93
N LEU A 86 3.62 10.82 -8.58
CA LEU A 86 2.51 10.44 -9.45
C LEU A 86 1.35 11.43 -9.24
N GLY A 87 0.58 11.66 -10.30
CA GLY A 87 -0.61 12.49 -10.22
C GLY A 87 -1.66 11.84 -9.33
N LEU A 88 -2.08 12.53 -8.26
CA LEU A 88 -3.07 11.96 -7.33
C LEU A 88 -4.41 11.60 -7.98
N ASN A 89 -4.81 12.35 -9.01
CA ASN A 89 -6.05 12.12 -9.74
C ASN A 89 -5.82 11.35 -11.06
N ASP A 90 -4.67 10.68 -11.20
CA ASP A 90 -4.31 9.85 -12.35
C ASP A 90 -4.13 8.38 -11.91
N PRO A 91 -5.24 7.63 -11.74
CA PRO A 91 -5.18 6.25 -11.30
C PRO A 91 -4.52 5.32 -12.32
N GLU A 92 -4.56 5.65 -13.61
CA GLU A 92 -3.92 4.88 -14.67
C GLU A 92 -2.39 4.92 -14.52
N ALA A 93 -1.82 6.11 -14.29
CA ALA A 93 -0.38 6.25 -14.04
C ALA A 93 0.09 5.48 -12.79
N VAL A 94 -0.75 5.41 -11.75
CA VAL A 94 -0.45 4.64 -10.53
C VAL A 94 -0.50 3.13 -10.82
N ALA A 95 -1.50 2.65 -11.55
CA ALA A 95 -1.60 1.25 -11.95
C ALA A 95 -0.41 0.84 -12.82
N ASP A 96 -0.08 1.63 -13.84
CA ASP A 96 1.08 1.41 -14.72
C ASP A 96 2.39 1.34 -13.94
N PHE A 97 2.56 2.19 -12.93
CA PHE A 97 3.73 2.18 -12.06
C PHE A 97 3.80 0.88 -11.25
N ILE A 98 2.68 0.43 -10.67
CA ILE A 98 2.61 -0.81 -9.90
C ILE A 98 2.94 -2.02 -10.80
N GLU A 99 2.31 -2.13 -11.98
CA GLU A 99 2.55 -3.24 -12.91
C GLU A 99 4.02 -3.32 -13.33
N LYS A 100 4.62 -2.19 -13.75
CA LYS A 100 6.04 -2.14 -14.16
C LYS A 100 7.00 -2.48 -13.02
N THR A 101 6.61 -2.22 -11.78
CA THR A 101 7.48 -2.44 -10.62
C THR A 101 7.43 -3.88 -10.13
N PHE A 102 6.28 -4.55 -10.23
CA PHE A 102 6.05 -5.83 -9.54
C PHE A 102 5.60 -7.00 -10.44
N LEU A 103 5.12 -6.74 -11.67
CA LEU A 103 4.52 -7.77 -12.53
C LEU A 103 5.21 -7.99 -13.87
N GLN A 104 6.24 -7.20 -14.19
CA GLN A 104 7.02 -7.31 -15.42
C GLN A 104 8.35 -8.04 -15.21
#